data_AF-A0A974P2Q4-F1
#
_entry.id   AF-A0A974P2Q4-F1
#
_cell.length_a   1.000
_cell.length_b   1.000
_cell.length_c   1.000
_cell.angle_alpha   90.00
_cell.angle_beta   90.00
_cell.angle_gamma   90.00
#
_symmetry.space_group_name_H-M   'P 1'
#
loop_
_entity.id
_entity.type
_entity.pdbx_description
1 polymer ?
#
loop_
_entity_poly.entity_id
_entity_poly.type
_entity_poly.pdbx_seq_one_letter_code
_entity_poly.pdbx_strand_id
1 'polypeptide(L)'
;MTQPDWWYDDLKQVGLDFEDAQQVATYDARQGGDLAADRALLSGLGVNRDTALADIGCGTGILACAAGGMARSVRAIDVSDTMLNAAKARAADMGVTNITFELGAS
;
A
#
# COMPACT_ATOMS: atom_id res chain seq x y z
N MET A 1 -5.43 32.29 -6.58
CA MET A 1 -5.83 32.36 -5.16
C MET A 1 -4.58 32.06 -4.35
N THR A 2 -4.15 32.99 -3.48
CA THR A 2 -2.98 32.82 -2.62
C THR A 2 -3.34 31.88 -1.47
N GLN A 3 -2.65 30.74 -1.37
CA GLN A 3 -2.82 29.82 -0.24
C GLN A 3 -2.27 30.44 1.06
N PRO A 4 -2.92 30.23 2.21
CA PRO A 4 -2.51 30.80 3.50
C PRO A 4 -1.30 30.07 4.10
N ASP A 5 -0.55 30.76 4.97
CA ASP A 5 0.73 30.31 5.56
C ASP A 5 0.64 29.02 6.42
N TRP A 6 -0.57 28.60 6.78
CA TRP A 6 -0.83 27.37 7.53
C TRP A 6 -1.27 26.19 6.64
N TRP A 7 -1.32 26.37 5.31
CA TRP A 7 -1.64 25.30 4.37
C TRP A 7 -0.53 24.25 4.41
N TYR A 8 -0.79 23.18 5.15
CA TYR A 8 0.10 22.03 5.22
C TYR A 8 0.01 21.28 3.89
N ASP A 9 1.12 21.28 3.16
CA ASP A 9 1.23 20.56 1.91
C ASP A 9 1.51 19.09 2.23
N ASP A 10 0.48 18.25 2.19
CA ASP A 10 0.58 16.81 2.46
C ASP A 10 1.57 16.10 1.51
N LEU A 11 1.93 16.74 0.37
CA LEU A 11 2.97 16.25 -0.55
C LEU A 11 4.40 16.41 0.02
N LYS A 12 4.60 17.25 1.04
CA LYS A 12 5.93 17.50 1.63
C LYS A 12 6.39 16.43 2.63
N GLN A 13 5.54 15.49 3.04
CA GLN A 13 5.97 14.48 4.03
C GLN A 13 6.86 13.36 3.46
N VAL A 14 7.21 13.39 2.17
CA VAL A 14 8.08 12.39 1.55
C VAL A 14 9.36 13.03 1.02
N GLY A 15 10.26 13.36 1.94
CA GLY A 15 11.68 13.63 1.67
C GLY A 15 12.46 12.35 1.33
N LEU A 16 11.91 11.55 0.41
CA LEU A 16 12.59 10.48 -0.31
C LEU A 16 11.98 10.54 -1.71
N ASP A 17 12.78 10.89 -2.72
CA ASP A 17 12.36 10.92 -4.11
C ASP A 17 12.00 9.49 -4.56
N PHE A 18 10.73 9.08 -4.35
CA PHE A 18 10.19 7.76 -4.73
C PHE A 18 9.88 7.65 -6.23
N GLU A 19 10.39 8.55 -7.06
CA GLU A 19 10.22 8.51 -8.52
C GLU A 19 11.12 7.46 -9.21
N ASP A 20 12.11 6.90 -8.51
CA ASP A 20 13.01 5.90 -9.10
C ASP A 20 12.56 4.47 -8.80
N ALA A 21 12.20 3.73 -9.85
CA ALA A 21 11.90 2.29 -9.79
C ALA A 21 13.05 1.45 -9.20
N GLN A 22 14.31 1.90 -9.33
CA GLN A 22 15.45 1.25 -8.66
C GLN A 22 15.39 1.43 -7.14
N GLN A 23 14.89 2.56 -6.64
CA GLN A 23 14.68 2.76 -5.20
C GLN A 23 13.53 1.91 -4.68
N VAL A 24 12.47 1.67 -5.46
CA VAL A 24 11.37 0.75 -5.07
C VAL A 24 11.87 -0.70 -4.97
N ALA A 25 12.64 -1.17 -5.95
CA ALA A 25 13.25 -2.50 -5.90
C ALA A 25 14.25 -2.63 -4.73
N THR A 26 15.00 -1.55 -4.44
CA THR A 26 15.92 -1.50 -3.30
C THR A 26 15.18 -1.41 -1.96
N TYR A 27 14.03 -0.73 -1.92
CA TYR A 27 13.15 -0.64 -0.76
C TYR A 27 12.54 -2.00 -0.44
N ASP A 28 11.97 -2.69 -1.43
CA ASP A 28 11.46 -4.06 -1.30
C ASP A 28 12.55 -5.07 -0.88
N ALA A 29 13.76 -4.94 -1.43
CA ALA A 29 14.88 -5.81 -1.07
C ALA A 29 15.43 -5.55 0.35
N ARG A 30 15.28 -4.32 0.88
CA ARG A 30 15.74 -3.93 2.23
C ARG A 30 14.67 -4.07 3.30
N GLN A 31 13.41 -3.98 2.92
CA GLN A 31 12.24 -4.11 3.79
C GLN A 31 11.37 -5.28 3.35
N GLY A 32 11.98 -6.43 3.05
CA GLY A 32 11.24 -7.66 2.77
C GLY A 32 10.28 -7.96 3.92
N GLY A 33 9.04 -7.49 3.79
CA GLY A 33 8.05 -7.59 4.85
C GLY A 33 7.75 -9.05 5.11
N ASP A 34 7.48 -9.37 6.36
CA ASP A 34 7.18 -10.74 6.74
C ASP A 34 5.68 -10.98 6.55
N LEU A 35 5.33 -11.58 5.41
CA LEU A 35 3.96 -11.99 5.10
C LEU A 35 3.33 -12.85 6.22
N ALA A 36 4.13 -13.60 7.00
CA ALA A 36 3.62 -14.36 8.13
C ALA A 36 3.28 -13.44 9.31
N ALA A 37 4.13 -12.46 9.61
CA ALA A 37 3.84 -11.43 10.62
C ALA A 37 2.61 -10.60 10.24
N ASP A 38 2.48 -10.19 8.97
CA ASP A 38 1.32 -9.45 8.48
C ASP A 38 0.03 -10.26 8.62
N ARG A 39 0.06 -11.54 8.24
CA ARG A 39 -1.10 -12.43 8.44
C ARG A 39 -1.45 -12.62 9.91
N ALA A 40 -0.45 -12.73 10.79
CA ALA A 40 -0.67 -12.85 12.23
C ALA A 40 -1.32 -11.56 12.80
N LEU A 41 -0.83 -10.39 12.39
CA LEU A 41 -1.43 -9.09 12.73
C LEU A 41 -2.88 -9.02 12.26
N LEU A 42 -3.14 -9.29 10.98
CA LEU A 42 -4.48 -9.26 10.39
C LEU A 42 -5.44 -10.23 11.10
N SER A 43 -4.96 -11.43 11.45
CA SER A 43 -5.73 -12.40 12.22
C SER A 43 -6.03 -11.90 13.63
N GLY A 44 -5.06 -11.25 14.30
CA GLY A 44 -5.25 -10.64 15.62
C GLY A 44 -6.26 -9.49 15.61
N LEU A 45 -6.36 -8.78 14.49
CA LEU A 45 -7.38 -7.76 14.23
C LEU A 45 -8.74 -8.33 13.81
N GLY A 46 -8.86 -9.66 13.68
CA GLY A 46 -10.11 -10.32 13.31
C GLY A 46 -10.48 -10.21 11.82
N VAL A 47 -9.52 -9.88 10.95
CA VAL A 47 -9.75 -9.78 9.51
C VAL A 47 -10.18 -11.14 8.95
N ASN A 48 -11.32 -11.16 8.27
CA ASN A 48 -11.94 -12.36 7.73
C ASN A 48 -12.77 -12.04 6.46
N ARG A 49 -13.48 -13.04 5.93
CA ARG A 49 -14.25 -12.93 4.68
C ARG A 49 -15.45 -11.98 4.73
N ASP A 50 -15.78 -11.41 5.88
CA ASP A 50 -16.77 -10.34 6.05
C ASP A 50 -16.13 -8.94 6.16
N THR A 51 -14.81 -8.85 6.23
CA THR A 51 -14.06 -7.59 6.38
C THR A 51 -13.81 -6.93 5.02
N ALA A 52 -14.12 -5.62 4.93
CA ALA A 52 -13.54 -4.74 3.92
C ALA A 52 -12.41 -3.93 4.56
N LEU A 53 -11.21 -4.00 4.00
CA LEU A 53 -10.00 -3.37 4.55
C LEU A 53 -9.52 -2.24 3.63
N ALA A 54 -9.06 -1.13 4.21
CA ALA A 54 -8.35 -0.08 3.50
C ALA A 54 -6.92 0.04 4.05
N ASP A 55 -5.94 -0.02 3.16
CA ASP A 55 -4.50 0.12 3.44
C ASP A 55 -4.05 1.47 2.86
N ILE A 56 -3.83 2.46 3.74
CA ILE A 56 -3.52 3.85 3.37
C ILE A 56 -2.01 4.06 3.43
N GLY A 57 -1.42 4.52 2.33
CA GLY A 57 0.03 4.50 2.16
C GLY A 57 0.52 3.06 1.98
N CYS A 58 -0.14 2.30 1.10
CA CYS A 58 0.11 0.86 0.97
C CYS A 58 1.52 0.52 0.47
N GLY A 59 2.26 1.49 -0.08
CA GLY A 59 3.57 1.28 -0.68
C GLY A 59 3.51 0.19 -1.73
N THR A 60 4.43 -0.78 -1.65
CA THR A 60 4.48 -1.95 -2.54
C THR A 60 3.43 -3.03 -2.20
N GLY A 61 2.50 -2.75 -1.28
CA GLY A 61 1.29 -3.53 -1.06
C GLY A 61 1.46 -4.87 -0.34
N ILE A 62 2.48 -5.04 0.51
CA ILE A 62 2.69 -6.32 1.22
C ILE A 62 1.52 -6.67 2.14
N LEU A 63 1.10 -5.71 2.97
CA LEU A 63 -0.03 -5.85 3.88
C LEU A 63 -1.34 -5.99 3.11
N ALA A 64 -1.56 -5.16 2.08
CA ALA A 64 -2.70 -5.28 1.18
C ALA A 64 -2.82 -6.68 0.53
N CYS A 65 -1.70 -7.26 0.08
CA CYS A 65 -1.67 -8.61 -0.48
C CYS A 65 -1.93 -9.70 0.58
N ALA A 66 -1.33 -9.57 1.76
CA ALA A 66 -1.64 -10.45 2.89
C ALA A 66 -3.13 -10.40 3.26
N ALA A 67 -3.70 -9.20 3.31
CA ALA A 67 -5.11 -8.96 3.58
C ALA A 67 -6.02 -9.53 2.49
N GLY A 68 -5.66 -9.45 1.20
CA GLY A 68 -6.50 -10.01 0.13
C GLY A 68 -6.70 -11.53 0.24
N GLY A 69 -5.71 -12.23 0.83
CA GLY A 69 -5.83 -13.65 1.17
C GLY A 69 -6.86 -13.97 2.26
N MET A 70 -7.25 -12.99 3.09
CA MET A 70 -8.08 -13.18 4.29
C MET A 70 -9.41 -12.42 4.24
N ALA A 71 -9.40 -11.20 3.73
CA ALA A 71 -10.51 -10.26 3.69
C ALA A 71 -11.52 -10.58 2.58
N ARG A 72 -12.69 -9.92 2.62
CA ARG A 72 -13.63 -9.87 1.49
C ARG A 72 -13.03 -9.08 0.33
N SER A 73 -12.55 -7.88 0.64
CA SER A 73 -12.07 -6.89 -0.31
C SER A 73 -11.03 -5.98 0.35
N VAL A 74 -10.04 -5.56 -0.43
CA VAL A 74 -9.01 -4.63 0.01
C VAL A 74 -8.98 -3.41 -0.92
N ARG A 75 -8.79 -2.23 -0.32
CA ARG A 75 -8.49 -1.00 -1.04
C ARG A 75 -7.08 -0.55 -0.66
N ALA A 76 -6.18 -0.56 -1.63
CA ALA A 76 -4.78 -0.18 -1.46
C ALA A 76 -4.59 1.21 -2.06
N ILE A 77 -4.32 2.19 -1.19
CA ILE A 77 -4.24 3.61 -1.55
C ILE A 77 -2.83 4.09 -1.34
N ASP A 78 -2.25 4.72 -2.36
CA ASP A 78 -0.93 5.36 -2.27
C ASP A 78 -0.88 6.59 -3.16
N VAL A 79 -0.09 7.59 -2.78
CA VAL A 79 0.08 8.84 -3.56
C VAL A 79 1.07 8.65 -4.72
N SER A 80 1.81 7.54 -4.74
CA SER A 80 2.80 7.22 -5.78
C SER A 80 2.28 6.18 -6.76
N ASP A 81 2.16 6.56 -8.05
CA ASP A 81 1.88 5.61 -9.13
C ASP A 81 2.92 4.48 -9.22
N THR A 82 4.19 4.78 -8.95
CA THR A 82 5.27 3.78 -8.94
C THR A 82 5.02 2.72 -7.86
N MET A 83 4.60 3.14 -6.66
CA MET A 83 4.24 2.22 -5.57
C MET A 83 3.03 1.35 -5.94
N LEU A 84 1.98 1.95 -6.49
CA LEU A 84 0.79 1.22 -6.93
C LEU A 84 1.10 0.20 -8.04
N ASN A 85 2.01 0.51 -8.96
CA ASN A 85 2.45 -0.43 -9.98
C ASN A 85 3.21 -1.62 -9.39
N ALA A 86 4.09 -1.38 -8.41
CA ALA A 86 4.76 -2.45 -7.67
C ALA A 86 3.76 -3.31 -6.87
N ALA A 87 2.78 -2.68 -6.23
CA ALA A 87 1.74 -3.37 -5.48
C ALA A 87 0.84 -4.25 -6.37
N LYS A 88 0.49 -3.76 -7.57
CA LYS A 88 -0.23 -4.55 -8.59
C LYS A 88 0.59 -5.77 -9.03
N ALA A 89 1.89 -5.60 -9.28
CA ALA A 89 2.77 -6.69 -9.66
C ALA A 89 2.84 -7.77 -8.57
N ARG A 90 3.02 -7.36 -7.30
CA ARG A 90 3.01 -8.29 -6.15
C ARG A 90 1.69 -9.03 -6.03
N ALA A 91 0.56 -8.34 -6.17
CA ALA A 91 -0.76 -8.98 -6.11
C ALA A 91 -0.93 -10.04 -7.22
N ALA A 92 -0.45 -9.75 -8.43
CA ALA A 92 -0.45 -10.70 -9.54
C ALA A 92 0.44 -11.92 -9.25
N ASP A 93 1.67 -11.72 -8.76
CA ASP A 93 2.59 -12.79 -8.38
C ASP A 93 2.02 -13.70 -7.28
N MET A 94 1.26 -13.13 -6.35
CA MET A 94 0.59 -13.85 -5.26
C MET A 94 -0.78 -14.43 -5.64
N GLY A 95 -1.28 -14.16 -6.85
CA GLY A 95 -2.60 -14.61 -7.32
C GLY A 95 -3.78 -14.00 -6.57
N VAL A 96 -3.61 -12.81 -5.99
CA VAL A 96 -4.64 -12.10 -5.21
C VAL A 96 -5.39 -11.11 -6.10
N THR A 97 -6.70 -11.27 -6.22
CA THR A 97 -7.52 -10.56 -7.22
C THR A 97 -8.58 -9.63 -6.63
N ASN A 98 -8.73 -9.59 -5.31
CA ASN A 98 -9.76 -8.82 -4.61
C ASN A 98 -9.24 -7.49 -4.03
N ILE A 99 -8.23 -6.90 -4.68
CA ILE A 99 -7.61 -5.62 -4.30
C ILE A 99 -7.96 -4.56 -5.34
N THR A 100 -8.47 -3.42 -4.90
CA THR A 100 -8.60 -2.20 -5.72
C THR A 100 -7.45 -1.26 -5.39
N PHE A 101 -6.74 -0.78 -6.41
CA PHE A 101 -5.60 0.12 -6.27
C PHE A 101 -6.01 1.55 -6.66
N GLU A 102 -5.74 2.51 -5.79
CA GLU A 102 -6.21 3.89 -5.92
C GLU A 102 -5.10 4.90 -5.67
N LEU A 103 -4.98 5.87 -6.58
CA LEU A 103 -4.07 7.00 -6.42
C LEU A 103 -4.66 7.96 -5.37
N GLY A 104 -3.89 8.25 -4.33
CA GLY A 104 -4.28 9.08 -3.19
C GLY A 104 -4.31 10.59 -3.46
N ALA A 105 -4.70 11.01 -4.67
CA ALA A 105 -4.81 12.42 -5.04
C ALA A 105 -6.23 12.73 -5.54
N SER A 106 -6.84 13.78 -4.99
CA SER A 106 -8.18 14.27 -5.34
C SER A 106 -8.22 14.98 -6.69
#